data_AF-A0A382D361-F1
#
_entry.id   AF-A0A382D361-F1
#
_cell.length_a   1.000
_cell.length_b   1.000
_cell.length_c   1.000
_cell.angle_alpha   90.00
_cell.angle_beta   90.00
_cell.angle_gamma   90.00
#
_symmetry.space_group_name_H-M   'P 1'
#
loop_
_entity.id
_entity.type
_entity.pdbx_description
1 polymer ?
#
loop_
_entity_poly.entity_id
_entity_poly.type
_entity_poly.pdbx_seq_one_letter_code
_entity_poly.pdbx_strand_id
1 'polypeptide(L)'
;MSTPLKLDGVRIQTARMLEIYSLLRQELEGANKIVMPADERSRLQRAVDTIAANMAQLAALLAAATETPSATYQDGSVDYPGIGRIDPAEAQELEEILDEVLKWHAELIQNDVGE
;
A
#
# COMPACT_ATOMS: atom_id res chain seq x y z
N MET A 1 20.50 -4.79 13.86
CA MET A 1 20.08 -5.98 13.10
C MET A 1 18.66 -5.74 12.67
N SER A 2 18.43 -5.45 11.40
CA SER A 2 17.07 -5.26 10.85
C SER A 2 16.48 -6.63 10.58
N THR A 3 15.31 -6.91 11.14
CA THR A 3 14.57 -8.15 10.88
C THR A 3 14.18 -8.20 9.40
N PRO A 4 14.36 -9.33 8.69
CA PRO A 4 13.95 -9.44 7.29
C PRO A 4 12.46 -9.11 7.13
N LEU A 5 12.13 -8.33 6.09
CA LEU A 5 10.75 -8.03 5.73
C LEU A 5 10.09 -9.32 5.23
N LYS A 6 9.00 -9.77 5.86
CA LYS A 6 8.24 -10.93 5.38
C LYS A 6 7.23 -10.47 4.32
N LEU A 7 7.48 -10.79 3.05
CA LEU A 7 6.68 -10.34 1.92
C LEU A 7 5.21 -10.81 2.01
N ASP A 8 4.96 -12.05 2.45
CA ASP A 8 3.60 -12.54 2.75
C ASP A 8 2.83 -11.61 3.70
N GLY A 9 3.50 -11.12 4.74
CA GLY A 9 2.89 -10.22 5.72
C GLY A 9 2.57 -8.85 5.11
N VAL A 10 3.47 -8.33 4.28
CA VAL A 10 3.29 -7.08 3.55
C VAL A 10 2.11 -7.19 2.59
N ARG A 11 2.01 -8.29 1.84
CA ARG A 11 0.90 -8.56 0.91
C ARG A 11 -0.44 -8.58 1.63
N ILE A 12 -0.56 -9.41 2.67
CA ILE A 12 -1.81 -9.55 3.43
C ILE A 12 -2.23 -8.21 4.03
N GLN A 13 -1.26 -7.45 4.56
CA GLN A 13 -1.54 -6.14 5.14
C GLN A 13 -1.98 -5.12 4.08
N THR A 14 -1.33 -5.11 2.92
CA THR A 14 -1.66 -4.24 1.79
C THR A 14 -3.08 -4.53 1.29
N ALA A 15 -3.40 -5.80 1.01
CA ALA A 15 -4.73 -6.21 0.56
C ALA A 15 -5.82 -5.81 1.58
N ARG A 16 -5.55 -6.01 2.87
CA ARG A 16 -6.48 -5.60 3.94
C ARG A 16 -6.66 -4.09 4.00
N MET A 17 -5.61 -3.30 3.82
CA MET A 17 -5.72 -1.84 3.83
C MET A 17 -6.54 -1.32 2.65
N LEU A 18 -6.36 -1.90 1.46
CA LEU A 18 -7.16 -1.58 0.28
C LEU A 18 -8.65 -1.92 0.49
N GLU A 19 -8.94 -3.08 1.06
CA GLU A 19 -10.30 -3.49 1.41
C GLU A 19 -10.95 -2.50 2.39
N ILE A 20 -10.29 -2.21 3.52
CA ILE A 20 -10.81 -1.26 4.52
C ILE A 20 -11.01 0.12 3.91
N TYR A 21 -10.07 0.59 3.08
CA TYR A 21 -10.20 1.87 2.39
C TYR A 21 -11.46 1.93 1.53
N SER A 22 -11.67 0.92 0.68
CA SER A 22 -12.83 0.86 -0.21
C SER A 22 -14.15 0.86 0.55
N LEU A 23 -14.23 0.13 1.67
CA LEU A 23 -15.40 0.08 2.53
C LEU A 23 -15.68 1.46 3.15
N LEU A 24 -14.66 2.11 3.70
CA LEU A 24 -14.83 3.44 4.32
C LEU A 24 -15.22 4.52 3.30
N ARG A 25 -14.69 4.44 2.08
CA ARG A 25 -15.05 5.36 0.99
C ARG A 25 -16.51 5.16 0.55
N GLN A 26 -16.96 3.91 0.42
CA GLN A 26 -18.36 3.61 0.12
C GLN A 26 -19.30 4.12 1.22
N GLU A 27 -18.93 3.98 2.50
CA GLU A 27 -19.69 4.53 3.62
C GLU A 27 -19.76 6.06 3.57
N LEU A 28 -18.67 6.76 3.20
CA LEU A 28 -18.69 8.22 3.02
C LEU A 28 -19.58 8.66 1.84
N GLU A 29 -19.53 7.95 0.72
CA GLU A 29 -20.42 8.21 -0.43
C GLU A 29 -21.89 7.93 -0.09
N GLY A 30 -22.15 6.89 0.71
CA GLY A 30 -23.46 6.57 1.27
C GLY A 30 -23.93 7.59 2.32
N ALA A 31 -23.01 8.14 3.11
CA ALA A 31 -23.25 9.19 4.10
C ALA A 31 -23.66 10.53 3.48
N ASN A 32 -23.38 10.74 2.19
CA ASN A 32 -23.96 11.88 1.46
C ASN A 32 -25.44 11.64 1.09
N LYS A 33 -25.90 10.39 1.09
CA LYS A 33 -27.28 9.98 0.73
C LYS A 33 -28.17 9.78 1.96
N ILE A 34 -27.60 9.46 3.11
CA ILE A 34 -28.27 9.32 4.40
C ILE A 34 -27.80 10.46 5.30
N VAL A 35 -28.67 11.08 6.10
CA VAL A 35 -28.28 12.20 7.00
C VAL A 35 -27.36 11.68 8.12
N MET A 36 -26.09 11.47 7.82
CA MET A 36 -25.05 11.12 8.78
C MET A 36 -24.66 12.35 9.60
N PRO A 37 -24.46 12.23 10.92
CA PRO A 37 -23.93 13.30 11.74
C PRO A 37 -22.57 13.80 11.23
N ALA A 38 -22.34 15.11 11.27
CA ALA A 38 -21.12 15.73 10.74
C ALA A 38 -19.84 15.26 11.46
N ASP A 39 -19.93 14.96 12.75
CA ASP A 39 -18.82 14.44 13.55
C ASP A 39 -18.47 13.00 13.18
N GLU A 40 -19.46 12.18 12.87
CA GLU A 40 -19.28 10.81 12.37
C GLU A 40 -18.65 10.82 10.98
N ARG A 41 -19.19 11.62 10.05
CA ARG A 41 -18.59 11.84 8.73
C ARG A 41 -17.13 12.30 8.83
N SER A 42 -16.83 13.23 9.73
CA SER A 42 -15.46 13.73 9.95
C SER A 42 -14.52 12.67 10.56
N ARG A 43 -15.04 11.67 11.27
CA ARG A 43 -14.23 10.54 11.76
C ARG A 43 -13.93 9.55 10.64
N LEU A 44 -14.94 9.23 9.82
CA LEU A 44 -14.77 8.38 8.63
C LEU A 44 -13.76 8.98 7.65
N GLN A 45 -13.88 10.29 7.35
CA GLN A 45 -12.92 10.97 6.48
C GLN A 45 -11.48 10.86 7.01
N ARG A 46 -11.27 11.13 8.30
CA ARG A 46 -9.93 10.98 8.91
C ARG A 46 -9.39 9.55 8.84
N ALA A 47 -10.26 8.55 8.95
CA ALA A 47 -9.85 7.15 8.83
C ALA A 47 -9.39 6.83 7.39
N VAL A 48 -10.12 7.33 6.38
CA VAL A 48 -9.74 7.25 4.96
C VAL A 48 -8.38 7.92 4.73
N ASP A 49 -8.20 9.16 5.20
CA ASP A 49 -6.96 9.92 5.05
C ASP A 49 -5.76 9.20 5.71
N THR A 50 -6.00 8.59 6.89
CA THR A 50 -4.95 7.83 7.61
C THR A 50 -4.52 6.60 6.81
N ILE A 51 -5.45 5.86 6.21
CA ILE A 51 -5.12 4.70 5.38
C ILE A 51 -4.37 5.15 4.12
N ALA A 52 -4.81 6.22 3.46
CA ALA A 52 -4.12 6.81 2.32
C ALA A 52 -2.66 7.17 2.66
N ALA A 53 -2.43 7.87 3.78
CA ALA A 53 -1.09 8.22 4.23
C ALA A 53 -0.22 6.98 4.52
N ASN A 54 -0.79 5.97 5.19
CA ASN A 54 -0.07 4.74 5.51
C ASN A 54 0.33 3.96 4.23
N MET A 55 -0.56 3.89 3.24
CA MET A 55 -0.28 3.23 1.96
C MET A 55 0.78 3.98 1.15
N ALA A 56 0.74 5.32 1.13
CA ALA A 56 1.77 6.13 0.48
C ALA A 56 3.16 5.92 1.13
N GLN A 57 3.21 5.83 2.46
CA GLN A 57 4.44 5.50 3.18
C GLN A 57 4.94 4.10 2.85
N LEU A 58 4.05 3.11 2.79
CA LEU A 58 4.41 1.74 2.40
C LEU A 58 4.98 1.70 0.98
N ALA A 59 4.34 2.40 0.03
CA ALA A 59 4.83 2.52 -1.35
C ALA A 59 6.26 3.08 -1.38
N ALA A 60 6.51 4.16 -0.64
CA ALA A 60 7.82 4.80 -0.59
C ALA A 60 8.88 3.89 0.05
N LEU A 61 8.53 3.15 1.11
CA LEU A 61 9.43 2.19 1.75
C LEU A 61 9.78 1.03 0.83
N LEU A 62 8.79 0.46 0.13
CA LEU A 62 9.01 -0.64 -0.81
C LEU A 62 9.82 -0.18 -2.03
N ALA A 63 9.49 0.98 -2.61
CA ALA A 63 10.26 1.55 -3.72
C ALA A 63 11.73 1.80 -3.34
N ALA A 64 11.98 2.41 -2.18
CA ALA A 64 13.34 2.65 -1.70
C ALA A 64 14.12 1.34 -1.45
N ALA A 65 13.42 0.27 -1.07
CA ALA A 65 14.03 -1.03 -0.87
C ALA A 65 14.35 -1.75 -2.19
N THR A 66 13.63 -1.44 -3.28
CA THR A 66 13.76 -2.11 -4.59
C THR A 66 14.49 -1.31 -5.67
N GLU A 67 14.76 -0.02 -5.46
CA GLU A 67 15.39 0.87 -6.45
C GLU A 67 16.71 0.36 -7.02
N THR A 68 17.51 -0.36 -6.22
CA THR A 68 18.74 -0.98 -6.73
C THR A 68 19.04 -2.25 -5.94
N PRO A 69 18.96 -3.44 -6.56
CA PRO A 69 19.40 -4.65 -5.90
C PRO A 69 20.90 -4.57 -5.59
N SER A 70 21.28 -4.99 -4.37
CA SER A 70 22.68 -5.01 -3.93
C SER A 70 23.48 -6.11 -4.63
N ALA A 71 22.83 -7.23 -4.98
CA ALA A 71 23.42 -8.33 -5.74
C ALA A 71 22.35 -9.19 -6.42
N THR A 72 22.70 -9.77 -7.56
CA THR A 72 21.96 -10.87 -8.21
C THR A 72 22.84 -12.11 -8.20
N TYR A 73 22.29 -13.25 -7.79
CA TYR A 73 23.03 -14.51 -7.67
C TYR A 73 22.75 -15.45 -8.86
N GLN A 74 23.60 -16.46 -9.03
CA GLN A 74 23.50 -17.43 -10.13
C GLN A 74 22.21 -18.25 -10.11
N ASP A 75 21.56 -18.40 -8.96
CA ASP A 75 20.27 -19.09 -8.81
C ASP A 75 19.07 -18.16 -9.10
N GLY A 76 19.33 -16.93 -9.55
CA GLY A 76 18.30 -15.94 -9.86
C GLY A 76 17.78 -15.16 -8.65
N SER A 77 18.18 -15.53 -7.43
CA SER A 77 17.82 -14.75 -6.24
C SER A 77 18.46 -13.36 -6.25
N VAL A 78 17.80 -12.42 -5.59
CA VAL A 78 18.16 -11.01 -5.56
C VAL A 78 18.26 -10.55 -4.11
N ASP A 79 19.35 -9.87 -3.76
CA ASP A 79 19.49 -9.22 -2.46
C ASP A 79 19.08 -7.75 -2.57
N TYR A 80 18.15 -7.35 -1.71
CA TYR A 80 17.63 -5.99 -1.62
C TYR A 80 18.01 -5.36 -0.28
N PRO A 81 18.54 -4.13 -0.27
CA PRO A 81 18.83 -3.41 0.96
C PRO A 81 17.58 -3.33 1.87
N GLY A 82 17.69 -3.85 3.11
CA GLY A 82 16.62 -3.80 4.11
C GLY A 82 15.56 -4.91 4.01
N ILE A 83 15.52 -5.67 2.90
CA ILE A 83 14.66 -6.84 2.74
C ILE A 83 15.48 -8.12 2.92
N GLY A 84 16.68 -8.15 2.34
CA GLY A 84 17.57 -9.31 2.29
C GLY A 84 17.47 -10.04 0.96
N ARG A 85 18.10 -11.22 0.90
CA ARG A 85 18.07 -12.11 -0.26
C ARG A 85 16.73 -12.81 -0.37
N ILE A 86 16.04 -12.59 -1.48
CA ILE A 86 14.76 -13.19 -1.84
C ILE A 86 14.88 -13.98 -3.14
N ASP A 87 14.04 -14.99 -3.32
CA ASP A 87 14.05 -15.81 -4.53
C ASP A 87 13.39 -15.08 -5.73
N PRO A 88 13.52 -15.61 -6.97
CA PRO A 88 12.93 -14.96 -8.15
C PRO A 88 11.40 -14.77 -8.07
N ALA A 89 10.67 -15.68 -7.43
CA ALA A 89 9.23 -15.58 -7.30
C ALA A 89 8.83 -14.51 -6.27
N GLU A 90 9.55 -14.45 -5.15
CA GLU A 90 9.42 -13.40 -4.15
C GLU A 90 9.76 -12.01 -4.72
N ALA A 91 10.79 -11.92 -5.56
CA ALA A 91 11.15 -10.67 -6.24
C ALA A 91 10.04 -10.19 -7.19
N GLN A 92 9.44 -11.11 -7.94
CA GLN A 92 8.29 -10.79 -8.79
C GLN A 92 7.08 -10.35 -7.97
N GLU A 93 6.75 -11.05 -6.89
CA GLU A 93 5.63 -10.69 -6.01
C GLU A 93 5.83 -9.31 -5.38
N LEU A 94 7.06 -8.96 -5.00
CA LEU A 94 7.40 -7.64 -4.48
C LEU A 94 7.15 -6.53 -5.52
N GLU A 95 7.53 -6.75 -6.78
CA GLU A 95 7.24 -5.82 -7.87
C GLU A 95 5.74 -5.66 -8.11
N GLU A 96 4.98 -6.76 -8.08
CA GLU A 96 3.52 -6.75 -8.22
C GLU A 96 2.84 -5.94 -7.10
N ILE A 97 3.24 -6.16 -5.84
CA ILE A 97 2.71 -5.39 -4.70
C ILE A 97 3.04 -3.90 -4.86
N LEU A 98 4.27 -3.56 -5.23
CA LEU A 98 4.67 -2.16 -5.41
C LEU A 98 3.84 -1.49 -6.51
N ASP A 99 3.66 -2.15 -7.63
CA ASP A 99 2.85 -1.66 -8.75
C ASP A 99 1.38 -1.47 -8.36
N GLU A 100 0.77 -2.42 -7.65
CA GLU A 100 -0.60 -2.30 -7.14
C GLU A 100 -0.78 -1.10 -6.21
N VAL A 101 0.14 -0.91 -5.27
CA VAL A 101 0.08 0.22 -4.32
C VAL A 101 0.26 1.56 -5.04
N LEU A 102 1.20 1.65 -5.99
CA LEU A 102 1.45 2.87 -6.76
C LEU A 102 0.25 3.23 -7.66
N LYS A 103 -0.34 2.24 -8.33
CA LYS A 103 -1.55 2.42 -9.15
C LYS A 103 -2.70 2.94 -8.30
N TRP A 104 -2.98 2.28 -7.18
CA TRP A 104 -4.03 2.70 -6.27
C TRP A 104 -3.80 4.14 -5.76
N HIS A 105 -2.57 4.49 -5.38
CA HIS A 105 -2.25 5.84 -4.92
C HIS A 105 -2.45 6.89 -6.03
N ALA A 106 -2.11 6.55 -7.29
CA ALA A 106 -2.37 7.43 -8.43
C ALA A 106 -3.88 7.62 -8.66
N GLU A 107 -4.67 6.56 -8.56
CA GLU A 107 -6.14 6.64 -8.63
C GLU A 107 -6.73 7.50 -7.51
N LEU A 108 -6.18 7.41 -6.29
CA LEU A 108 -6.60 8.29 -5.18
C LEU A 108 -6.41 9.76 -5.52
N ILE A 109 -5.20 10.14 -5.96
CA ILE A 109 -4.88 11.53 -6.32
C ILE A 109 -5.80 12.02 -7.43
N GLN A 110 -6.08 11.19 -8.44
CA GLN A 110 -6.98 11.58 -9.52
C GLN A 110 -8.42 11.81 -9.04
N ASN A 111 -8.90 10.98 -8.11
CA ASN A 111 -10.24 11.12 -7.56
C ASN A 111 -10.39 12.30 -6.58
N ASP A 112 -9.31 12.74 -5.92
CA ASP A 112 -9.33 13.90 -5.01
C ASP A 112 -9.19 15.25 -5.73
N VAL A 113 -8.66 15.27 -6.97
CA VAL A 113 -8.50 16.49 -7.80
C VAL A 113 -9.74 16.75 -8.67
N GLY A 114 -10.69 15.82 -8.70
CA GLY A 114 -11.95 15.89 -9.45
C GLY A 114 -13.14 16.43 -8.65
N GLU A 115 -13.03 17.62 -8.06
CA GLU A 115 -14.18 18.42 -7.57
C GLU A 115 -14.18 19.83 -8.20
#